data_AF-A0A2D4ZWA5-F1
#
_entry.id   AF-A0A2D4ZWA5-F1
#
_cell.length_a   1.000
_cell.length_b   1.000
_cell.length_c   1.000
_cell.angle_alpha   90.00
_cell.angle_beta   90.00
_cell.angle_gamma   90.00
#
_symmetry.space_group_name_H-M   'P 1'
#
loop_
_entity.id
_entity.type
_entity.pdbx_description
1 polymer ?
#
loop_
_entity_poly.entity_id
_entity_poly.type
_entity_poly.pdbx_seq_one_letter_code
_entity_poly.pdbx_strand_id
1 'polypeptide(L)'
;MTKEFRITEDDKHAIQIANDVAQLFLSNYNLTPKQTVGLGHALYALERMPKVTEGIHCEFGIYYKYGNEDYNESKYYDFGIYEDRFEISIGGSTYDKSVGGDNYSEPGWVIEVGGLNKREAELYNLEDTIHELLNLGAEIKVCDESAIDLIE
;
A
#
# COMPACT_ATOMS: atom_id res chain seq x y z
N MET A 1 -4.41 -25.86 11.69
CA MET A 1 -3.03 -25.34 11.63
C MET A 1 -3.14 -23.85 11.49
N THR A 2 -2.53 -23.08 12.39
CA THR A 2 -2.52 -21.61 12.29
C THR A 2 -1.72 -21.24 11.04
N LYS A 3 -2.33 -20.49 10.13
CA LYS A 3 -1.63 -19.93 8.96
C LYS A 3 -0.78 -18.75 9.44
N GLU A 4 0.50 -18.74 9.10
CA GLU A 4 1.46 -17.71 9.51
C GLU A 4 2.37 -17.35 8.34
N PHE A 5 2.71 -16.06 8.24
CA PHE A 5 3.71 -15.54 7.32
C PHE A 5 5.12 -15.91 7.78
N ARG A 6 5.99 -16.29 6.85
CA ARG A 6 7.42 -16.50 7.12
C ARG A 6 8.18 -15.18 6.96
N ILE A 7 8.22 -14.40 8.03
CA ILE A 7 8.76 -13.03 8.05
C ILE A 7 10.27 -13.03 8.36
N THR A 8 11.02 -12.31 7.54
CA THR A 8 12.45 -11.98 7.76
C THR A 8 12.60 -10.56 8.35
N GLU A 9 13.81 -10.15 8.73
CA GLU A 9 14.03 -8.76 9.21
C GLU A 9 13.70 -7.71 8.14
N ASP A 10 14.03 -8.00 6.88
CA ASP A 10 13.69 -7.15 5.75
C ASP A 10 12.17 -6.98 5.59
N ASP A 11 11.42 -8.07 5.79
CA ASP A 11 9.95 -8.03 5.75
C ASP A 11 9.37 -7.21 6.91
N LYS A 12 10.00 -7.26 8.10
CA LYS A 12 9.59 -6.41 9.24
C LYS A 12 9.77 -4.93 8.90
N HIS A 13 10.83 -4.57 8.20
CA HIS A 13 11.02 -3.18 7.76
C HIS A 13 9.94 -2.74 6.78
N ALA A 14 9.60 -3.59 5.79
CA ALA A 14 8.50 -3.32 4.85
C ALA A 14 7.14 -3.17 5.56
N ILE A 15 6.86 -4.03 6.54
CA ILE A 15 5.64 -3.95 7.37
C ILE A 15 5.64 -2.69 8.23
N GLN A 16 6.79 -2.29 8.78
CA GLN A 16 6.91 -1.06 9.57
C GLN A 16 6.60 0.18 8.72
N ILE A 17 7.12 0.26 7.50
CA ILE A 17 6.80 1.34 6.56
C ILE A 17 5.29 1.41 6.29
N ALA A 18 4.64 0.27 6.05
CA ALA A 18 3.18 0.24 5.86
C ALA A 18 2.42 0.77 7.09
N ASN A 19 2.87 0.42 8.30
CA ASN A 19 2.29 0.95 9.54
C ASN A 19 2.46 2.46 9.64
N ASP A 20 3.67 2.96 9.40
CA ASP A 20 4.01 4.38 9.54
C ASP A 20 3.24 5.23 8.52
N VAL A 21 3.09 4.74 7.28
CA VAL A 21 2.25 5.38 6.25
C VAL A 21 0.77 5.38 6.64
N ALA A 22 0.23 4.29 7.15
CA ALA A 22 -1.16 4.24 7.61
C ALA A 22 -1.41 5.22 8.79
N GLN A 23 -0.47 5.28 9.74
CA GLN A 23 -0.53 6.23 10.87
C GLN A 23 -0.40 7.69 10.41
N LEU A 24 0.46 7.96 9.43
CA LEU A 24 0.59 9.26 8.78
C LEU A 24 -0.75 9.71 8.19
N PHE A 25 -1.44 8.82 7.45
CA PHE A 25 -2.73 9.13 6.83
C PHE A 25 -3.79 9.47 7.89
N LEU A 26 -3.88 8.68 8.96
CA LEU A 26 -4.82 8.90 10.05
C LEU A 26 -4.56 10.19 10.84
N SER A 27 -3.30 10.58 10.99
CA SER A 27 -2.91 11.69 11.86
C SER A 27 -2.97 13.06 11.17
N ASN A 28 -2.75 13.11 9.85
CA ASN A 28 -2.44 14.36 9.15
C ASN A 28 -3.44 14.73 8.04
N TYR A 29 -4.41 13.86 7.72
CA TYR A 29 -5.28 14.07 6.57
C TYR A 29 -6.77 13.91 6.89
N ASN A 30 -7.60 14.66 6.15
CA ASN A 30 -9.05 14.58 6.25
C ASN A 30 -9.55 13.36 5.48
N LEU A 31 -9.61 12.22 6.17
CA LEU A 31 -10.13 10.98 5.64
C LEU A 31 -11.66 10.91 5.76
N THR A 32 -12.30 10.23 4.82
CA THR A 32 -13.69 9.83 4.98
C THR A 32 -13.81 8.76 6.07
N PRO A 33 -14.98 8.62 6.73
CA PRO A 33 -15.18 7.55 7.72
C PRO A 33 -14.88 6.15 7.18
N LYS A 34 -15.19 5.89 5.90
CA LYS A 34 -14.87 4.62 5.24
C LYS A 34 -13.36 4.38 5.15
N GLN A 35 -12.59 5.41 4.76
CA GLN A 35 -11.13 5.32 4.70
C GLN A 35 -10.52 5.10 6.10
N THR A 36 -11.06 5.78 7.13
CA THR A 36 -10.61 5.59 8.52
C THR A 36 -10.83 4.16 9.01
N VAL A 37 -11.99 3.56 8.73
CA VAL A 37 -12.27 2.16 9.07
C VAL A 37 -11.31 1.21 8.34
N GLY A 38 -11.11 1.41 7.02
CA GLY A 38 -10.19 0.58 6.24
C GLY A 38 -8.75 0.63 6.76
N LEU A 39 -8.25 1.82 7.09
CA LEU A 39 -6.92 1.97 7.70
C LEU A 39 -6.84 1.34 9.09
N GLY A 40 -7.95 1.33 9.85
CA GLY A 40 -8.05 0.58 11.11
C GLY A 40 -7.92 -0.93 10.90
N HIS A 41 -8.60 -1.49 9.90
CA HIS A 41 -8.45 -2.91 9.53
C HIS A 41 -7.03 -3.23 9.08
N ALA A 42 -6.43 -2.37 8.25
CA ALA A 42 -5.05 -2.52 7.79
C ALA A 42 -4.05 -2.54 8.96
N LEU A 43 -4.10 -1.55 9.87
CA LEU A 43 -3.24 -1.49 11.04
C LEU A 43 -3.42 -2.72 11.95
N TYR A 44 -4.66 -3.10 12.23
CA TYR A 44 -4.95 -4.30 13.01
C TYR A 44 -4.32 -5.55 12.40
N ALA A 45 -4.36 -5.69 11.06
CA ALA A 45 -3.76 -6.82 10.39
C ALA A 45 -2.22 -6.77 10.37
N LEU A 46 -1.63 -5.59 10.17
CA LEU A 46 -0.17 -5.39 10.19
C LEU A 46 0.42 -5.67 11.57
N GLU A 47 -0.21 -5.20 12.65
CA GLU A 47 0.23 -5.42 14.03
C GLU A 47 0.15 -6.90 14.45
N ARG A 48 -0.73 -7.68 13.81
CA ARG A 48 -0.87 -9.12 14.07
C ARG A 48 0.19 -9.98 13.40
N MET A 49 0.89 -9.47 12.40
CA MET A 49 1.89 -10.25 11.66
C MET A 49 2.99 -10.76 12.62
N PRO A 50 3.42 -12.04 12.49
CA PRO A 50 3.23 -12.97 11.36
C PRO A 50 1.91 -13.75 11.36
N LYS A 51 1.02 -13.56 12.35
CA LYS A 51 -0.28 -14.26 12.34
C LYS A 51 -1.16 -13.68 11.25
N VAL A 52 -1.79 -14.55 10.48
CA VAL A 52 -2.81 -14.16 9.51
C VAL A 52 -3.99 -13.51 10.24
N THR A 53 -4.56 -12.49 9.60
CA THR A 53 -5.85 -11.90 9.97
C THR A 53 -6.90 -12.41 9.00
N GLU A 54 -7.79 -13.27 9.48
CA GLU A 54 -8.89 -13.81 8.68
C GLU A 54 -9.87 -12.69 8.32
N GLY A 55 -10.39 -12.71 7.11
CA GLY A 55 -11.29 -11.72 6.54
C GLY A 55 -10.62 -10.43 6.06
N ILE A 56 -9.30 -10.24 6.20
CA ILE A 56 -8.65 -9.00 5.76
C ILE A 56 -8.57 -8.94 4.22
N HIS A 57 -9.03 -7.83 3.67
CA HIS A 57 -8.84 -7.44 2.29
C HIS A 57 -8.83 -5.91 2.24
N CYS A 58 -7.66 -5.33 2.46
CA CYS A 58 -7.50 -3.89 2.45
C CYS A 58 -6.29 -3.48 1.61
N GLU A 59 -6.50 -2.49 0.75
CA GLU A 59 -5.47 -1.80 0.00
C GLU A 59 -5.50 -0.33 0.39
N PHE A 60 -4.34 0.26 0.64
CA PHE A 60 -4.24 1.70 0.87
C PHE A 60 -2.96 2.26 0.26
N GLY A 61 -2.96 3.54 -0.05
CA GLY A 61 -1.83 4.15 -0.73
C GLY A 61 -2.09 5.56 -1.19
N ILE A 62 -1.24 6.02 -2.09
CA ILE A 62 -1.40 7.30 -2.77
C ILE A 62 -1.43 7.13 -4.28
N TYR A 63 -2.17 8.02 -4.92
CA TYR A 63 -2.17 8.19 -6.37
C TYR A 63 -1.87 9.64 -6.70
N TYR A 64 -0.81 9.88 -7.46
CA TYR A 64 -0.42 11.21 -7.92
C TYR A 64 -0.55 11.28 -9.44
N LYS A 65 -1.19 12.35 -9.94
CA LYS A 65 -1.28 12.63 -11.37
C LYS A 65 -0.79 14.03 -11.66
N TYR A 66 0.04 14.17 -12.69
CA TYR A 66 0.55 15.47 -13.13
C TYR A 66 0.61 15.57 -14.65
N GLY A 67 0.76 16.81 -15.14
CA GLY A 67 0.80 17.11 -16.58
C GLY A 67 -0.48 17.75 -17.11
N ASN A 68 -0.69 17.62 -18.42
CA ASN A 68 -1.77 18.23 -19.20
C ASN A 68 -2.28 17.26 -20.29
N GLU A 69 -3.05 17.78 -21.25
CA GLU A 69 -3.66 16.98 -22.32
C GLU A 69 -2.65 16.41 -23.33
N ASP A 70 -1.50 17.06 -23.50
CA ASP A 70 -0.47 16.64 -24.45
C ASP A 70 0.53 15.66 -23.81
N TYR A 71 0.83 15.83 -22.51
CA TYR A 71 1.64 14.91 -21.71
C TYR A 71 1.07 14.78 -20.30
N ASN A 72 0.76 13.56 -19.84
CA ASN A 72 0.43 13.33 -18.43
C ASN A 72 1.06 12.04 -17.92
N GLU A 73 1.33 12.03 -16.63
CA GLU A 73 1.88 10.89 -15.93
C GLU A 73 1.12 10.68 -14.63
N SER A 74 1.02 9.42 -14.24
CA SER A 74 0.51 9.01 -12.96
C SER A 74 1.51 8.13 -12.24
N LYS A 75 1.51 8.20 -10.91
CA LYS A 75 2.30 7.35 -10.01
C LYS A 75 1.40 6.83 -8.90
N TYR A 76 1.61 5.58 -8.50
CA TYR A 76 0.96 4.99 -7.35
C TYR A 76 1.97 4.30 -6.43
N TYR A 77 1.65 4.33 -5.14
CA TYR A 77 2.36 3.62 -4.08
C TYR A 77 1.30 2.99 -3.19
N ASP A 78 1.12 1.68 -3.31
CA ASP A 78 0.03 0.94 -2.70
C ASP A 78 0.55 -0.17 -1.78
N PHE A 79 -0.13 -0.34 -0.67
CA PHE A 79 0.09 -1.35 0.36
C PHE A 79 -1.14 -2.24 0.39
N GLY A 80 -0.97 -3.52 0.06
CA GLY A 80 -2.03 -4.52 0.09
C GLY A 80 -1.87 -5.48 1.26
N ILE A 81 -2.93 -5.66 2.04
CA ILE A 81 -3.01 -6.63 3.13
C ILE A 81 -4.20 -7.55 2.90
N TYR A 82 -3.88 -8.83 2.71
CA TYR A 82 -4.83 -9.90 2.45
C TYR A 82 -4.58 -11.04 3.43
N GLU A 83 -5.52 -11.99 3.54
CA GLU A 83 -5.38 -13.12 4.45
C GLU A 83 -4.11 -13.93 4.21
N ASP A 84 -3.68 -14.08 2.96
CA ASP A 84 -2.56 -14.94 2.58
C ASP A 84 -1.36 -14.18 2.01
N ARG A 85 -1.45 -12.85 1.89
CA ARG A 85 -0.47 -12.01 1.21
C ARG A 85 -0.34 -10.63 1.84
N PHE A 86 0.89 -10.13 1.92
CA PHE A 86 1.19 -8.71 2.09
C PHE A 86 2.01 -8.23 0.90
N GLU A 87 1.70 -7.06 0.36
CA GLU A 87 2.43 -6.49 -0.76
C GLU A 87 2.61 -4.97 -0.69
N ILE A 88 3.71 -4.51 -1.27
CA ILE A 88 3.98 -3.11 -1.60
C ILE A 88 4.15 -3.04 -3.10
N SER A 89 3.29 -2.26 -3.75
CA SER A 89 3.25 -2.08 -5.20
C SER A 89 3.57 -0.64 -5.55
N ILE A 90 4.49 -0.46 -6.50
CA ILE A 90 4.91 0.85 -7.00
C ILE A 90 4.79 0.82 -8.51
N GLY A 91 4.27 1.88 -9.12
CA GLY A 91 4.16 1.95 -10.55
C GLY A 91 3.47 3.22 -11.02
N GLY A 92 2.99 3.18 -12.26
CA GLY A 92 2.36 4.33 -12.85
C GLY A 92 2.00 4.16 -14.31
N SER A 93 1.72 5.29 -14.94
CA SER A 93 1.44 5.35 -16.37
C SER A 93 2.00 6.64 -16.93
N THR A 94 2.53 6.60 -18.15
CA THR A 94 2.91 7.80 -18.89
C THR A 94 2.10 7.85 -20.18
N TYR A 95 1.61 9.04 -20.53
CA TYR A 95 0.93 9.31 -21.79
C TYR A 95 1.53 10.53 -22.46
N ASP A 96 1.87 10.39 -23.73
CA ASP A 96 2.26 11.47 -24.63
C ASP A 96 1.43 11.38 -25.90
N LYS A 97 0.80 12.48 -26.29
CA LYS A 97 -0.13 12.53 -27.43
C LYS A 97 0.49 12.12 -28.77
N SER A 98 1.81 12.26 -28.93
CA SER A 98 2.51 11.93 -30.17
C SER A 98 2.83 10.44 -30.31
N VAL A 99 2.94 9.71 -29.21
CA VAL A 99 3.37 8.29 -29.20
C VAL A 99 2.40 7.33 -28.49
N GLY A 100 1.41 7.84 -27.75
CA GLY A 100 0.45 7.05 -26.99
C GLY A 100 0.79 6.98 -25.50
N GLY A 101 0.24 6.00 -24.79
CA GLY A 101 0.51 5.78 -23.38
C GLY A 101 0.90 4.35 -23.06
N ASP A 102 1.64 4.19 -21.97
CA ASP A 102 2.08 2.91 -21.44
C ASP A 102 1.96 2.90 -19.92
N ASN A 103 1.79 1.71 -19.35
CA ASN A 103 1.76 1.48 -17.92
C ASN A 103 3.03 0.74 -17.52
N TYR A 104 3.55 1.07 -16.34
CA TYR A 104 4.72 0.40 -15.81
C TYR A 104 4.48 -0.01 -14.36
N SER A 105 5.16 -1.09 -13.97
CA SER A 105 5.25 -1.52 -12.58
C SER A 105 6.73 -1.55 -12.22
N GLU A 106 7.06 -0.92 -11.12
CA GLU A 106 8.38 -1.00 -10.53
C GLU A 106 8.51 -2.31 -9.72
N PRO A 107 9.73 -2.74 -9.40
CA PRO A 107 9.93 -3.88 -8.52
C PRO A 107 9.22 -3.67 -7.18
N GLY A 108 8.45 -4.68 -6.75
CA GLY A 108 7.59 -4.62 -5.56
C GLY A 108 8.11 -5.45 -4.38
N TRP A 109 7.36 -5.40 -3.29
CA TRP A 109 7.52 -6.31 -2.14
C TRP A 109 6.31 -7.22 -2.06
N VAL A 110 6.48 -8.53 -1.93
CA VAL A 110 5.39 -9.50 -1.76
C VAL A 110 5.85 -10.61 -0.82
N ILE A 111 5.04 -10.91 0.20
CA ILE A 111 5.20 -12.09 1.05
C ILE A 111 3.88 -12.87 1.10
N GLU A 112 3.94 -14.18 1.00
CA GLU A 112 2.77 -15.06 1.08
C GLU A 112 2.93 -16.15 2.15
N VAL A 113 1.81 -16.57 2.74
CA VAL A 113 1.73 -17.71 3.68
C VAL A 113 2.22 -19.02 3.05
N GLY A 114 2.23 -19.12 1.71
CA GLY A 114 2.76 -20.24 0.92
C GLY A 114 4.27 -20.22 0.67
N GLY A 115 4.97 -19.14 1.05
CA GLY A 115 6.42 -19.02 0.91
C GLY A 115 6.90 -18.40 -0.40
N LEU A 116 6.01 -17.91 -1.27
CA LEU A 116 6.40 -16.97 -2.31
C LEU A 116 6.88 -15.69 -1.64
N ASN A 117 8.06 -15.23 -2.01
CA ASN A 117 8.61 -13.97 -1.52
C ASN A 117 9.31 -13.24 -2.66
N LYS A 118 8.92 -11.99 -2.90
CA LYS A 118 9.56 -11.06 -3.83
C LYS A 118 9.98 -9.83 -3.02
N ARG A 119 11.27 -9.48 -3.04
CA ARG A 119 11.85 -8.40 -2.21
C ARG A 119 12.72 -7.53 -3.09
N GLU A 120 12.09 -6.90 -4.08
CA GLU A 120 12.83 -6.17 -5.11
C GLU A 120 12.61 -4.65 -5.01
N ALA A 121 11.61 -4.20 -4.25
CA ALA A 121 11.36 -2.78 -4.02
C ALA A 121 12.49 -2.11 -3.21
N GLU A 122 12.90 -0.92 -3.63
CA GLU A 122 13.78 -0.05 -2.86
C GLU A 122 12.96 0.76 -1.85
N LEU A 123 12.99 0.34 -0.60
CA LEU A 123 12.11 0.90 0.44
C LEU A 123 12.69 2.13 1.17
N TYR A 124 13.99 2.42 1.01
CA TYR A 124 14.73 3.35 1.87
C TYR A 124 14.17 4.80 1.89
N ASN A 125 13.56 5.25 0.79
CA ASN A 125 12.98 6.60 0.63
C ASN A 125 11.46 6.57 0.47
N LEU A 126 10.81 5.43 0.68
CA LEU A 126 9.41 5.28 0.32
C LEU A 126 8.52 6.24 1.12
N GLU A 127 8.74 6.34 2.43
CA GLU A 127 8.00 7.26 3.32
C GLU A 127 8.20 8.73 2.92
N ASP A 128 9.45 9.15 2.70
CA ASP A 128 9.79 10.52 2.27
C ASP A 128 9.13 10.85 0.92
N THR A 129 9.17 9.91 -0.02
CA THR A 129 8.55 10.06 -1.34
C THR A 129 7.04 10.22 -1.23
N ILE A 130 6.38 9.40 -0.39
CA ILE A 130 4.94 9.52 -0.14
C ILE A 130 4.60 10.88 0.46
N HIS A 131 5.38 11.33 1.45
CA HIS A 131 5.23 12.65 2.06
C HIS A 131 5.35 13.79 1.05
N GLU A 132 6.36 13.75 0.19
CA GLU A 132 6.58 14.75 -0.87
C GLU A 132 5.40 14.80 -1.84
N LEU A 133 4.93 13.64 -2.31
CA LEU A 133 3.83 13.56 -3.26
C LEU A 133 2.51 14.05 -2.65
N LEU A 134 2.24 13.75 -1.38
CA LEU A 134 1.09 14.30 -0.67
C LEU A 134 1.15 15.83 -0.59
N ASN A 135 2.33 16.41 -0.35
CA ASN A 135 2.52 17.86 -0.37
C ASN A 135 2.29 18.47 -1.77
N LEU A 136 2.51 17.69 -2.83
CA LEU A 136 2.22 18.07 -4.22
C LEU A 136 0.76 17.82 -4.63
N GLY A 137 -0.08 17.30 -3.73
CA GLY A 137 -1.50 17.08 -3.96
C GLY A 137 -1.87 15.67 -4.43
N ALA A 138 -1.06 14.65 -4.13
CA ALA A 138 -1.44 13.26 -4.32
C ALA A 138 -2.72 12.92 -3.52
N GLU A 139 -3.54 12.05 -4.08
CA GLU A 139 -4.78 11.58 -3.46
C GLU A 139 -4.52 10.32 -2.64
N ILE A 140 -4.97 10.30 -1.39
CA ILE A 140 -4.99 9.08 -0.58
C ILE A 140 -6.11 8.16 -1.07
N LYS A 141 -5.79 6.89 -1.33
CA LYS A 141 -6.74 5.84 -1.67
C LYS A 141 -6.78 4.81 -0.56
N VAL A 142 -7.98 4.36 -0.22
CA VAL A 142 -8.21 3.22 0.68
C VAL A 142 -9.37 2.43 0.09
N CYS A 143 -9.11 1.18 -0.26
CA CYS A 143 -10.10 0.18 -0.61
C CYS A 143 -10.15 -0.83 0.53
N ASP A 144 -11.33 -1.03 1.09
CA ASP A 144 -11.53 -2.00 2.16
C ASP A 144 -12.77 -2.83 1.84
N GLU A 145 -12.51 -4.12 1.64
CA GLU A 145 -13.49 -5.17 1.40
C GLU A 145 -13.43 -6.22 2.52
N SER A 146 -12.83 -5.86 3.66
CA SER A 146 -12.60 -6.77 4.76
C SER A 146 -13.91 -7.24 5.40
N ALA A 147 -13.96 -8.53 5.72
CA ALA A 147 -15.00 -9.16 6.51
C ALA A 147 -14.51 -9.37 7.96
N ILE A 148 -14.01 -8.29 8.58
CA ILE A 148 -13.50 -8.29 9.96
C ILE A 148 -14.52 -7.64 10.87
N ASP A 149 -14.99 -8.37 11.87
CA ASP A 149 -15.74 -7.79 12.98
C ASP A 149 -14.74 -7.33 14.06
N LEU A 150 -14.49 -6.02 14.16
CA LEU A 150 -13.62 -5.42 15.19
C LEU A 150 -14.27 -5.38 16.59
N ILE A 151 -15.00 -6.42 16.99
CA ILE A 151 -15.68 -6.49 18.28
C ILE A 151 -15.06 -7.60 19.13
N GLU A 152 -14.14 -7.21 20.02
CA GLU A 152 -13.85 -7.92 21.27
C GLU A 152 -13.81 -6.93 22.44
#